data_AF-A0A0K8V9A5-F1
#
_entry.id   AF-A0A0K8V9A5-F1
#
_cell.length_a   1.000
_cell.length_b   1.000
_cell.length_c   1.000
_cell.angle_alpha   90.00
_cell.angle_beta   90.00
_cell.angle_gamma   90.00
#
_symmetry.space_group_name_H-M   'P 1'
#
loop_
_entity.id
_entity.type
_entity.pdbx_description
1 polymer ?
#
loop_
_entity_poly.entity_id
_entity_poly.type
_entity_poly.pdbx_seq_one_letter_code
_entity_poly.pdbx_strand_id
1 'polypeptide(L)'
;RFVGRRGFPLKIMSDNGKNFVGAQRATEKEFLQFMKEVSPEIVKKYAPQGIDWQFIPPCSPHMGGLWESAVKSFKPHLKKTAGNHKFNYEEFTTLLARIEAVLNS
;
A
#
# COMPACT_ATOMS: atom_id res chain seq x y z
N ARG A 1 -1.77 1.77 8.63
CA ARG A 1 -2.03 3.19 8.28
C ARG A 1 -2.64 3.39 6.87
N PHE A 2 -2.37 2.56 5.85
CA PHE A 2 -3.02 2.68 4.53
C PHE A 2 -4.53 2.39 4.56
N VAL A 3 -4.91 1.20 5.02
CA VAL A 3 -6.32 0.77 5.11
C VAL A 3 -7.16 1.73 5.95
N GLY A 4 -6.64 2.22 7.07
CA GLY A 4 -7.34 3.20 7.90
C GLY A 4 -7.62 4.55 7.22
N ARG A 5 -6.94 4.86 6.10
CA ARG A 5 -7.13 6.11 5.35
C ARG A 5 -7.86 5.91 4.02
N ARG A 6 -7.67 4.77 3.35
CA ARG A 6 -8.20 4.49 2.01
C ARG A 6 -9.22 3.36 1.95
N GLY A 7 -9.44 2.66 3.06
CA GLY A 7 -10.21 1.42 3.10
C GLY A 7 -9.39 0.19 2.70
N PHE A 8 -10.01 -0.98 2.83
CA PHE A 8 -9.39 -2.24 2.43
C PHE A 8 -9.39 -2.36 0.90
N PRO A 9 -8.23 -2.60 0.25
CA PRO A 9 -8.18 -2.82 -1.18
C PRO A 9 -8.76 -4.19 -1.52
N LEU A 10 -9.58 -4.25 -2.58
CA LEU A 10 -10.02 -5.52 -3.16
C LEU A 10 -8.90 -6.18 -3.98
N LYS A 11 -8.07 -5.36 -4.63
CA LYS A 11 -6.99 -5.79 -5.52
C LYS A 11 -5.72 -4.98 -5.27
N ILE A 12 -4.58 -5.64 -5.29
CA ILE A 12 -3.24 -5.03 -5.29
C ILE A 12 -2.51 -5.46 -6.56
N MET A 13 -1.87 -4.51 -7.25
CA MET A 13 -1.00 -4.79 -8.39
C MET A 13 0.43 -4.36 -8.07
N SER A 14 1.41 -5.19 -8.42
CA SER A 14 2.84 -4.88 -8.22
C SER A 14 3.73 -5.47 -9.31
N ASP A 15 4.99 -5.04 -9.36
CA ASP A 15 6.04 -5.74 -10.09
C ASP A 15 6.49 -7.03 -9.38
N ASN A 16 7.28 -7.85 -10.08
CA ASN A 16 7.81 -9.14 -9.60
C ASN A 16 9.02 -8.99 -8.65
N GLY A 17 9.23 -7.80 -8.08
CA GLY A 17 10.25 -7.57 -7.06
C GLY A 17 10.09 -8.54 -5.90
N LYS A 18 11.19 -9.16 -5.46
CA LYS A 18 11.17 -10.18 -4.40
C LYS A 18 10.50 -9.69 -3.11
N ASN A 19 10.59 -8.39 -2.83
CA ASN A 19 9.92 -7.77 -1.69
C ASN A 19 8.40 -7.86 -1.81
N PHE A 20 7.82 -7.62 -2.99
CA PHE A 20 6.38 -7.74 -3.21
C PHE A 20 5.91 -9.18 -3.22
N VAL A 21 6.71 -10.11 -3.78
CA VAL A 21 6.43 -11.55 -3.69
C VAL A 21 6.42 -12.02 -2.22
N GLY A 22 7.37 -11.55 -1.41
CA GLY A 22 7.39 -11.81 0.02
C GLY A 22 6.18 -11.21 0.75
N ALA A 23 5.81 -9.97 0.42
CA ALA A 23 4.66 -9.28 1.01
C ALA A 23 3.32 -9.98 0.69
N GLN A 24 3.13 -10.44 -0.55
CA GLN A 24 1.94 -11.21 -0.95
C GLN A 24 1.81 -12.48 -0.11
N ARG A 25 2.89 -13.26 0.03
CA ARG A 25 2.91 -14.48 0.85
C ARG A 25 2.67 -14.20 2.34
N ALA A 26 3.28 -13.16 2.88
CA ALA A 26 3.11 -12.76 4.28
C ALA A 26 1.66 -12.36 4.57
N THR A 27 1.08 -11.55 3.70
CA THR A 27 -0.31 -11.07 3.83
C THR A 27 -1.30 -12.23 3.75
N GLU A 28 -1.11 -13.16 2.81
CA GLU A 28 -1.95 -14.36 2.68
C GLU A 28 -1.86 -15.25 3.92
N LYS A 29 -0.64 -15.47 4.43
CA LYS A 29 -0.42 -16.25 5.66
C LYS A 29 -1.09 -15.61 6.87
N GLU A 30 -0.92 -14.30 7.07
CA GLU A 30 -1.54 -13.56 8.17
C GLU A 30 -3.07 -13.60 8.09
N PHE A 31 -3.62 -13.45 6.88
CA PHE A 31 -5.06 -13.56 6.65
C PHE A 31 -5.59 -14.96 7.01
N LEU A 32 -4.93 -16.02 6.54
CA LEU A 32 -5.32 -17.39 6.88
C LEU A 32 -5.21 -17.68 8.38
N GLN A 33 -4.22 -17.11 9.06
CA GLN A 33 -4.08 -17.25 10.51
C GLN A 33 -5.22 -16.53 11.25
N PHE A 34 -5.52 -15.29 10.87
CA PHE A 34 -6.65 -14.53 11.40
C PHE A 34 -7.98 -15.29 11.24
N MET A 35 -8.21 -15.89 10.08
CA MET A 35 -9.41 -16.68 9.80
C MET A 35 -9.57 -17.92 10.68
N LYS A 36 -8.47 -18.48 11.23
CA LYS A 36 -8.51 -19.63 12.15
C LYS A 36 -8.79 -19.22 13.60
N GLU A 37 -8.36 -18.02 13.99
CA GLU A 37 -8.47 -17.52 15.36
C GLU A 37 -9.84 -16.88 15.64
N VAL A 38 -10.52 -16.41 14.59
CA VAL A 38 -11.77 -15.67 14.71
C VAL A 38 -12.98 -16.59 14.48
N SER A 39 -14.06 -16.36 15.24
CA SER A 39 -15.31 -17.10 15.08
C SER A 39 -15.86 -16.97 13.65
N PRO A 40 -16.41 -18.04 13.05
CA PRO A 40 -16.95 -18.04 11.68
C PRO A 40 -18.00 -16.94 11.41
N GLU A 41 -18.77 -16.54 12.42
CA GLU A 41 -19.81 -15.52 12.33
C GLU A 41 -19.23 -14.12 12.13
N ILE A 42 -18.14 -13.80 12.85
CA ILE A 42 -17.40 -12.54 12.71
C ILE A 42 -16.72 -12.48 11.35
N VAL A 43 -16.10 -13.59 10.93
CA VAL A 43 -15.48 -13.71 9.61
C VAL A 43 -16.50 -13.41 8.51
N LYS A 44 -17.65 -14.09 8.54
CA LYS A 44 -18.69 -13.93 7.51
C LYS A 44 -19.23 -12.50 7.42
N LYS A 45 -19.25 -11.78 8.55
CA LYS A 45 -19.87 -10.45 8.64
C LYS A 45 -18.88 -9.29 8.44
N TYR A 46 -17.61 -9.48 8.77
CA TYR A 46 -16.63 -8.39 8.88
C TYR A 46 -15.27 -8.67 8.25
N ALA A 47 -14.94 -9.92 7.89
CA ALA A 47 -13.65 -10.18 7.26
C ALA A 47 -13.64 -9.61 5.83
N PRO A 48 -12.57 -8.90 5.45
CA PRO A 48 -12.33 -8.61 4.04
C PRO A 48 -12.21 -9.93 3.27
N GLN A 49 -12.66 -9.97 2.01
CA GLN A 49 -12.71 -11.18 1.18
C GLN A 49 -11.31 -11.64 0.70
N GLY A 50 -10.26 -11.44 1.50
CA GLY A 50 -8.88 -11.51 1.05
C GLY A 50 -8.51 -10.34 0.14
N ILE A 51 -7.27 -10.34 -0.36
CA ILE A 51 -6.77 -9.36 -1.32
C ILE A 51 -6.37 -10.12 -2.59
N ASP A 52 -6.95 -9.77 -3.74
CA ASP A 52 -6.49 -10.27 -5.04
C ASP A 52 -5.17 -9.58 -5.40
N TRP A 53 -4.05 -10.27 -5.21
CA TRP A 53 -2.73 -9.73 -5.56
C TRP A 53 -2.31 -10.21 -6.95
N GLN A 54 -2.06 -9.26 -7.85
CA GLN A 54 -1.67 -9.54 -9.23
C GLN A 54 -0.30 -8.96 -9.55
N PHE A 55 0.59 -9.79 -10.10
CA PHE A 55 1.89 -9.35 -10.58
C PHE A 55 1.79 -8.96 -12.05
N ILE A 56 2.41 -7.83 -12.42
CA ILE A 56 2.52 -7.49 -13.84
C ILE A 56 3.42 -8.51 -14.56
N PRO A 57 3.19 -8.77 -15.86
CA PRO A 57 4.03 -9.69 -16.60
C PRO A 57 5.49 -9.23 -16.59
N PRO A 58 6.46 -10.18 -16.58
CA PRO A 58 7.87 -9.84 -16.70
C PRO A 58 8.12 -8.96 -17.94
N CYS A 59 9.05 -8.02 -17.84
CA CYS A 59 9.43 -7.14 -18.95
C CYS A 59 8.27 -6.30 -19.54
N SER A 60 7.24 -5.98 -18.76
CA SER A 60 6.14 -5.08 -19.15
C SER A 60 6.24 -3.70 -18.47
N PRO A 61 7.28 -2.89 -18.79
CA PRO A 61 7.53 -1.61 -18.12
C PRO A 61 6.39 -0.61 -18.29
N HIS A 62 5.62 -0.71 -19.38
CA HIS A 62 4.45 0.15 -19.60
C HIS A 62 3.36 -0.03 -18.53
N MET A 63 3.24 -1.20 -17.91
CA MET A 63 2.25 -1.43 -16.85
C MET A 63 2.60 -0.69 -15.56
N GLY A 64 3.87 -0.28 -15.41
CA GLY A 64 4.33 0.50 -14.26
C GLY A 64 4.24 2.01 -14.37
N GLY A 65 3.91 2.53 -15.55
CA GLY A 65 3.87 3.96 -15.79
C GLY A 65 2.97 4.73 -14.83
N LEU A 66 1.85 4.13 -14.37
CA LEU A 66 0.94 4.77 -13.43
C LEU A 66 1.56 5.02 -12.06
N TRP A 67 2.15 4.00 -11.43
CA TRP A 67 2.77 4.18 -10.11
C TRP A 67 4.10 4.95 -10.22
N GLU A 68 4.84 4.82 -11.32
CA GLU A 68 6.01 5.66 -11.58
C GLU A 68 5.64 7.13 -11.71
N SER A 69 4.52 7.45 -12.39
CA SER A 69 4.00 8.81 -12.49
C SER A 69 3.57 9.36 -11.13
N ALA A 70 2.93 8.54 -10.29
CA ALA A 70 2.58 8.92 -8.92
C ALA A 70 3.83 9.19 -8.05
N VAL A 71 4.87 8.36 -8.17
CA VAL A 71 6.15 8.60 -7.49
C VAL A 71 6.82 9.88 -8.01
N LYS A 72 6.76 10.13 -9.31
CA LYS A 72 7.30 11.33 -9.95
C LYS A 72 6.58 12.60 -9.48
N SER A 73 5.26 12.60 -9.31
CA SER A 73 4.52 13.74 -8.79
C SER A 73 4.75 13.96 -7.29
N PHE A 74 4.95 12.89 -6.52
CA PHE A 74 5.22 12.95 -5.08
C PHE A 74 6.59 13.52 -4.73
N LYS A 75 7.67 13.07 -5.39
CA LYS A 75 9.07 13.43 -5.03
C LYS A 75 9.33 14.94 -4.93
N PRO A 76 8.88 15.81 -5.87
CA PRO A 76 9.07 17.26 -5.78
C PRO A 76 8.44 17.87 -4.53
N HIS A 77 7.23 17.44 -4.16
CA HIS A 77 6.54 17.92 -2.97
C HIS A 77 7.34 17.56 -1.73
N LEU A 78 7.70 16.27 -1.60
CA LEU A 78 8.50 15.80 -0.47
C LEU A 78 9.83 16.57 -0.36
N LYS A 79 10.58 16.73 -1.46
CA LYS A 79 11.88 17.43 -1.44
C LYS A 79 11.74 18.88 -1.01
N LYS A 80 10.72 19.59 -1.50
CA LYS A 80 10.47 21.00 -1.17
C LYS A 80 10.03 21.19 0.28
N THR A 81 9.15 20.32 0.78
CA THR A 81 8.58 20.45 2.12
C THR A 81 9.48 19.88 3.21
N ALA A 82 10.24 18.82 2.93
CA ALA A 82 11.12 18.19 3.91
C ALA A 82 12.40 19.00 4.14
N GLY A 83 12.95 19.63 3.09
CA GLY A 83 14.21 20.36 3.16
C GLY A 83 15.34 19.50 3.76
N ASN A 84 16.08 20.08 4.73
CA ASN A 84 17.14 19.39 5.47
C ASN A 84 16.68 18.89 6.86
N HIS A 85 15.37 18.90 7.13
CA HIS A 85 14.85 18.54 8.44
C HIS A 85 14.89 17.03 8.67
N LYS A 86 15.27 16.61 9.89
CA LYS A 86 15.26 15.21 10.31
C LYS A 86 13.96 14.94 11.07
N PHE A 87 13.02 14.31 10.39
CA PHE A 87 11.72 13.97 10.96
C PHE A 87 11.82 12.74 11.85
N ASN A 88 11.12 12.76 12.98
CA ASN A 88 10.74 11.53 13.66
C ASN A 88 9.61 10.81 12.89
N TYR A 89 9.26 9.60 13.32
CA TYR A 89 8.27 8.78 12.63
C TYR A 89 6.89 9.43 12.49
N GLU A 90 6.42 10.12 13.53
CA GLU A 90 5.08 10.74 13.53
C GLU A 90 5.04 12.03 12.72
N GLU A 91 6.09 12.85 12.80
CA GLU A 91 6.22 14.04 11.98
C GLU A 91 6.30 13.67 10.49
N PHE A 92 7.08 12.64 10.15
CA PHE A 92 7.20 12.17 8.78
C PHE A 92 5.86 11.63 8.26
N THR A 93 5.15 10.81 9.06
CA THR A 93 3.84 10.31 8.67
C THR A 93 2.86 11.46 8.41
N THR A 94 2.85 12.47 9.28
CA THR A 94 1.98 13.65 9.14
C THR A 94 2.30 14.41 7.86
N LEU A 95 3.59 14.60 7.56
CA LEU A 95 4.04 15.23 6.31
C LEU A 95 3.55 14.45 5.08
N LEU A 96 3.73 13.13 5.07
CA LEU A 96 3.29 12.27 3.97
C LEU A 96 1.78 12.37 3.74
N ALA A 97 0.98 12.39 4.81
CA ALA A 97 -0.47 12.53 4.70
C ALA A 97 -0.89 13.88 4.10
N ARG A 98 -0.20 14.97 4.43
CA ARG A 98 -0.44 16.29 3.83
C ARG A 98 -0.09 16.33 2.34
N ILE A 99 1.06 15.78 1.96
CA ILE A 99 1.45 15.70 0.54
C ILE A 99 0.43 14.87 -0.24
N GLU A 100 0.01 13.73 0.32
CA GLU A 100 -1.01 12.90 -0.30
C GLU A 100 -2.33 13.66 -0.51
N ALA A 101 -2.78 14.45 0.47
CA ALA A 101 -3.99 15.26 0.32
C ALA A 101 -3.88 16.23 -0.87
N VAL A 102 -2.73 16.87 -1.08
CA VAL A 102 -2.47 17.76 -2.23
C VAL A 102 -2.45 17.00 -3.55
N LEU A 103 -1.95 15.77 -3.59
CA LEU A 103 -1.91 14.96 -4.81
C LEU A 103 -3.27 14.37 -5.21
N ASN A 104 -4.24 14.32 -4.29
CA ASN A 104 -5.57 13.73 -4.50
C ASN A 104 -6.71 14.76 -4.49
N SER A 105 -6.39 16.06 -4.45
CA SER A 105 -7.35 17.17 -4.50
C SER A 105 -7.79 17.51 -5.92
#